data_AF-B8CHT2-F1
#
_entry.id   AF-B8CHT2-F1
#
_cell.length_a   1.000
_cell.length_b   1.000
_cell.length_c   1.000
_cell.angle_alpha   90.00
_cell.angle_beta   90.00
_cell.angle_gamma   90.00
#
_symmetry.space_group_name_H-M   'P 1'
#
loop_
_entity.id
_entity.type
_entity.pdbx_description
1 polymer ?
#
loop_
_entity_poly.entity_id
_entity_poly.type
_entity_poly.pdbx_seq_one_letter_code
_entity_poly.pdbx_strand_id
1 'polypeptide(L)'
;MSVPTIINDKQSLVIARVLLGLFLLLTAITRFTATDASYFSKQLQAVNIPDLPWLSAFLGVMQLLTLVALIVPRHRLSQAMLYIYAGLATVPLLMMFTHPVWIDALGGFPAIGAGQGLIKYLGIVAVSLFLASHYAGHTQINKLAVKLAVAGILLVMVWIGGMKFTQIEADGIEGLMSTSPLFSWIYSLFSVLHGSYFIGVVELVAVVGILLAPWSDKAYVFGLGVAALTFAATQTFLITLPGYETSLGFPVLTGSGQFIVKDLALLACCIILFNNRKLVGH
;
A
#
# COMPACT_ATOMS: atom_id res chain seq x y z
N MET A 1 24.01 -21.10 -1.02
CA MET A 1 24.28 -20.14 0.07
C MET A 1 23.13 -19.15 0.12
N SER A 2 22.50 -18.99 1.29
CA SER A 2 21.45 -17.98 1.53
C SER A 2 22.05 -16.57 1.52
N VAL A 3 21.35 -15.60 0.95
CA VAL A 3 21.82 -14.19 0.95
C VAL A 3 21.72 -13.63 2.36
N PRO A 4 22.80 -13.07 2.95
CA PRO A 4 22.78 -12.51 4.30
C PRO A 4 21.74 -11.38 4.42
N THR A 5 21.11 -11.28 5.59
CA THR A 5 20.15 -10.21 5.89
C THR A 5 20.90 -8.93 6.26
N ILE A 6 20.60 -7.84 5.53
CA ILE A 6 21.19 -6.50 5.77
C ILE A 6 20.61 -5.86 7.04
N ILE A 7 19.37 -6.18 7.38
CA ILE A 7 18.61 -5.65 8.51
C ILE A 7 18.23 -6.82 9.40
N ASN A 8 18.43 -6.74 10.71
CA ASN A 8 18.03 -7.81 11.62
C ASN A 8 16.52 -7.79 11.94
N ASP A 9 16.00 -8.88 12.52
CA ASP A 9 14.57 -9.04 12.81
C ASP A 9 14.00 -7.91 13.70
N LYS A 10 14.74 -7.51 14.74
CA LYS A 10 14.31 -6.40 15.62
C LYS A 10 14.18 -5.08 14.86
N GLN A 11 15.15 -4.76 14.00
CA GLN A 11 15.11 -3.58 13.15
C GLN A 11 13.95 -3.65 12.15
N SER A 12 13.70 -4.82 11.56
CA SER A 12 12.57 -5.08 10.66
C SER A 12 11.24 -4.72 11.29
N LEU A 13 11.01 -5.18 12.52
CA LEU A 13 9.79 -4.90 13.28
C LEU A 13 9.66 -3.41 13.58
N VAL A 14 10.76 -2.76 13.99
CA VAL A 14 10.75 -1.31 14.26
C VAL A 14 10.38 -0.54 13.00
N ILE A 15 11.00 -0.83 11.86
CA ILE A 15 10.74 -0.17 10.58
C ILE A 15 9.28 -0.40 10.15
N ALA A 16 8.79 -1.64 10.22
CA ALA A 16 7.41 -1.95 9.85
C ALA A 16 6.38 -1.19 10.71
N ARG A 17 6.62 -1.05 12.03
CA ARG A 17 5.78 -0.23 12.91
C ARG A 17 5.82 1.25 12.53
N VAL A 18 7.01 1.78 12.22
CA VAL A 18 7.17 3.19 11.83
C VAL A 18 6.44 3.45 10.52
N LEU A 19 6.61 2.61 9.51
CA LEU A 19 5.95 2.77 8.21
C LEU A 19 4.42 2.65 8.32
N LEU A 20 3.91 1.66 9.07
CA LEU A 20 2.48 1.54 9.32
C LEU A 20 1.97 2.74 10.13
N GLY A 21 2.72 3.19 11.14
CA GLY A 21 2.37 4.34 11.96
C GLY A 21 2.30 5.65 11.17
N LEU A 22 3.26 5.88 10.25
CA LEU A 22 3.24 7.03 9.35
C LEU A 22 2.02 6.98 8.43
N PHE A 23 1.72 5.83 7.83
CA PHE A 23 0.50 5.64 7.04
C PHE A 23 -0.76 5.98 7.86
N LEU A 24 -0.87 5.43 9.08
CA LEU A 24 -2.02 5.65 9.96
C LEU A 24 -2.17 7.13 10.33
N LEU A 25 -1.08 7.79 10.72
CA LEU A 25 -1.09 9.20 11.12
C LEU A 25 -1.53 10.10 9.97
N LEU A 26 -0.89 9.94 8.81
CA LEU A 26 -1.13 10.81 7.64
C LEU A 26 -2.55 10.63 7.09
N THR A 27 -3.08 9.41 7.12
CA THR A 27 -4.45 9.14 6.63
C THR A 27 -5.53 9.42 7.67
N ALA A 28 -5.27 9.28 8.97
CA ALA A 28 -6.24 9.56 10.03
C ALA A 28 -6.74 11.01 9.98
N ILE A 29 -5.84 11.97 9.72
CA ILE A 29 -6.20 13.40 9.65
C ILE A 29 -7.31 13.64 8.61
N THR A 30 -7.22 12.98 7.44
CA THR A 30 -8.23 13.11 6.37
C THR A 30 -9.62 12.66 6.81
N ARG A 31 -9.71 11.67 7.72
CA ARG A 31 -10.97 11.08 8.16
C ARG A 31 -11.85 12.03 8.95
N PHE A 32 -11.29 13.12 9.48
CA PHE A 32 -12.02 14.13 10.24
C PHE A 32 -12.53 15.29 9.38
N THR A 33 -12.39 15.20 8.05
CA THR A 33 -12.84 16.25 7.12
C THR A 33 -14.23 15.99 6.58
N ALA A 34 -14.96 17.06 6.26
CA ALA A 34 -16.28 16.96 5.61
C ALA A 34 -16.20 16.30 4.22
N THR A 35 -15.10 16.53 3.50
CA THR A 35 -14.84 15.90 2.19
C THR A 35 -14.80 14.37 2.29
N ASP A 36 -14.09 13.84 3.29
CA ASP A 36 -13.97 12.40 3.47
C ASP A 36 -15.28 11.78 4.00
N ALA A 37 -16.00 12.49 4.88
CA ALA A 37 -17.33 12.08 5.31
C ALA A 37 -18.29 11.96 4.10
N SER A 38 -18.32 12.97 3.22
CA SER A 38 -19.13 12.94 1.99
C SER A 38 -18.73 11.82 1.04
N TYR A 39 -17.43 11.50 0.97
CA TYR A 39 -16.95 10.36 0.19
C TYR A 39 -17.56 9.05 0.70
N PHE A 40 -17.52 8.78 2.01
CA PHE A 40 -18.14 7.59 2.58
C PHE A 40 -19.66 7.57 2.40
N SER A 41 -20.36 8.69 2.57
CA SER A 41 -21.80 8.77 2.33
C SER A 41 -22.15 8.32 0.90
N LYS A 42 -21.40 8.77 -0.10
CA LYS A 42 -21.56 8.33 -1.50
C LYS A 42 -21.30 6.83 -1.67
N GLN A 43 -20.27 6.31 -1.00
CA GLN A 43 -19.95 4.89 -1.04
C GLN A 43 -21.05 4.01 -0.42
N LEU A 44 -21.59 4.40 0.74
CA LEU A 44 -22.67 3.68 1.41
C LEU A 44 -23.96 3.69 0.58
N GLN A 45 -24.31 4.84 -0.01
CA GLN A 45 -25.46 4.96 -0.89
C GLN A 45 -25.36 4.03 -2.12
N ALA A 46 -24.16 3.87 -2.69
CA ALA A 46 -23.94 2.99 -3.84
C ALA A 46 -24.21 1.49 -3.54
N VAL A 47 -24.21 1.10 -2.26
CA VAL A 47 -24.53 -0.26 -1.79
C VAL A 47 -25.84 -0.33 -1.00
N ASN A 48 -26.71 0.69 -1.11
CA ASN A 48 -28.00 0.79 -0.41
C ASN A 48 -27.88 0.74 1.13
N ILE A 49 -26.78 1.20 1.70
CA ILE A 49 -26.61 1.35 3.15
C ILE A 49 -26.96 2.80 3.54
N PRO A 50 -27.72 3.03 4.63
CA PRO A 50 -28.03 4.37 5.11
C PRO A 50 -26.78 5.20 5.36
N ASP A 51 -26.91 6.53 5.24
CA ASP A 51 -25.81 7.42 5.54
C ASP A 51 -25.38 7.32 7.01
N LEU A 52 -24.07 7.26 7.23
CA LEU A 52 -23.46 7.17 8.55
C LEU A 52 -22.45 8.31 8.71
N PRO A 53 -22.91 9.53 9.08
CA PRO A 53 -22.05 10.72 9.14
C PRO A 53 -20.85 10.59 10.08
N TRP A 54 -20.96 9.72 11.08
CA TRP A 54 -19.92 9.45 12.08
C TRP A 54 -18.90 8.40 11.61
N LEU A 55 -19.15 7.65 10.53
CA LEU A 55 -18.33 6.50 10.13
C LEU A 55 -16.89 6.91 9.82
N SER A 56 -16.72 8.00 9.07
CA SER A 56 -15.39 8.52 8.71
C SER A 56 -14.59 8.85 9.97
N ALA A 57 -15.15 9.67 10.86
CA ALA A 57 -14.49 10.06 12.11
C ALA A 57 -14.19 8.84 13.01
N PHE A 58 -15.10 7.87 13.08
CA PHE A 58 -14.89 6.61 13.81
C PHE A 58 -13.67 5.85 13.26
N LEU A 59 -13.56 5.69 11.94
CA LEU A 59 -12.38 5.06 11.32
C LEU A 59 -11.10 5.84 11.60
N GLY A 60 -11.17 7.18 11.62
CA GLY A 60 -10.05 8.04 12.02
C GLY A 60 -9.61 7.81 13.47
N VAL A 61 -10.56 7.70 14.41
CA VAL A 61 -10.26 7.36 15.81
C VAL A 61 -9.63 5.98 15.90
N MET A 62 -10.16 4.98 15.19
CA MET A 62 -9.58 3.64 15.17
C MET A 62 -8.14 3.63 14.62
N GLN A 63 -7.84 4.46 13.60
CA GLN A 63 -6.47 4.64 13.11
C GLN A 63 -5.53 5.24 14.16
N LEU A 64 -5.97 6.30 14.87
CA LEU A 64 -5.18 6.93 15.93
C LEU A 64 -4.96 6.01 17.13
N LEU A 65 -5.97 5.24 17.54
CA LEU A 65 -5.82 4.23 18.59
C LEU A 65 -4.83 3.13 18.18
N THR A 66 -4.88 2.71 16.91
CA THR A 66 -3.93 1.74 16.35
C THR A 66 -2.51 2.31 16.30
N LEU A 67 -2.36 3.61 15.99
CA LEU A 67 -1.08 4.30 16.04
C LEU A 67 -0.49 4.28 17.46
N VAL A 68 -1.29 4.58 18.48
CA VAL A 68 -0.86 4.50 19.89
C VAL A 68 -0.48 3.07 20.27
N ALA A 69 -1.27 2.08 19.82
CA ALA A 69 -0.98 0.66 20.03
C ALA A 69 0.41 0.24 19.49
N LEU A 70 0.88 0.84 18.39
CA LEU A 70 2.21 0.55 17.82
C LEU A 70 3.38 0.99 18.70
N ILE A 71 3.18 1.94 19.62
CA ILE A 71 4.21 2.42 20.55
C ILE A 71 4.53 1.32 21.58
N VAL A 72 3.50 0.66 22.11
CA VAL A 72 3.63 -0.41 23.12
C VAL A 72 2.98 -1.71 22.60
N PRO A 73 3.56 -2.35 21.57
CA PRO A 73 2.88 -3.41 20.83
C PRO A 73 2.85 -4.77 21.55
N ARG A 74 3.61 -4.91 22.65
CA ARG A 74 3.59 -6.11 23.52
C ARG A 74 2.36 -6.18 24.42
N HIS A 75 1.63 -5.08 24.59
CA HIS A 75 0.45 -5.05 25.43
C HIS A 75 -0.74 -5.73 24.73
N ARG A 76 -1.56 -6.50 25.46
CA ARG A 76 -2.69 -7.26 24.88
C ARG A 76 -3.70 -6.37 24.17
N LEU A 77 -4.01 -5.21 24.74
CA LEU A 77 -4.92 -4.24 24.09
C LEU A 77 -4.34 -3.71 22.78
N SER A 78 -3.03 -3.49 22.70
CA SER A 78 -2.38 -3.05 21.47
C SER A 78 -2.47 -4.11 20.36
N GLN A 79 -2.27 -5.38 20.74
CA GLN A 79 -2.43 -6.51 19.82
C GLN A 79 -3.87 -6.61 19.32
N ALA A 80 -4.85 -6.47 20.22
CA ALA A 80 -6.27 -6.46 19.86
C ALA A 80 -6.62 -5.31 18.89
N MET A 81 -6.09 -4.09 19.13
CA MET A 81 -6.30 -2.96 18.22
C MET A 81 -5.72 -3.23 16.84
N LEU A 82 -4.53 -3.82 16.75
CA LEU A 82 -3.94 -4.20 15.45
C LEU A 82 -4.78 -5.27 14.75
N TYR A 83 -5.30 -6.27 15.45
CA TYR A 83 -6.23 -7.24 14.84
C TYR A 83 -7.51 -6.60 14.34
N ILE A 84 -8.12 -5.72 15.14
CA ILE A 84 -9.34 -5.00 14.75
C ILE A 84 -9.05 -4.12 13.53
N TYR A 85 -7.93 -3.40 13.52
CA TYR A 85 -7.55 -2.59 12.38
C TYR A 85 -7.28 -3.42 11.12
N ALA A 86 -6.62 -4.56 11.25
CA ALA A 86 -6.45 -5.50 10.13
C ALA A 86 -7.82 -5.95 9.59
N GLY A 87 -8.80 -6.23 10.44
CA GLY A 87 -10.17 -6.52 10.03
C GLY A 87 -10.84 -5.35 9.29
N LEU A 88 -10.79 -4.15 9.87
CA LEU A 88 -11.35 -2.94 9.24
C LEU A 88 -10.71 -2.64 7.88
N ALA A 89 -9.40 -2.83 7.75
CA ALA A 89 -8.66 -2.64 6.52
C ALA A 89 -9.04 -3.64 5.41
N THR A 90 -9.77 -4.72 5.70
CA THR A 90 -10.32 -5.60 4.66
C THR A 90 -11.56 -5.01 3.97
N VAL A 91 -12.30 -4.13 4.63
CA VAL A 91 -13.56 -3.59 4.10
C VAL A 91 -13.35 -2.84 2.77
N PRO A 92 -12.34 -1.97 2.61
CA PRO A 92 -12.07 -1.33 1.32
C PRO A 92 -11.73 -2.31 0.19
N LEU A 93 -11.21 -3.50 0.48
CA LEU A 93 -10.97 -4.51 -0.56
C LEU A 93 -12.28 -5.06 -1.12
N LEU A 94 -13.34 -5.15 -0.30
CA LEU A 94 -14.66 -5.59 -0.76
C LEU A 94 -15.29 -4.60 -1.74
N MET A 95 -14.89 -3.33 -1.69
CA MET A 95 -15.35 -2.30 -2.62
C MET A 95 -14.87 -2.53 -4.06
N MET A 96 -13.91 -3.43 -4.28
CA MET A 96 -13.54 -3.90 -5.62
C MET A 96 -14.71 -4.53 -6.40
N PHE A 97 -15.74 -5.00 -5.69
CA PHE A 97 -16.88 -5.69 -6.31
C PHE A 97 -18.15 -4.85 -6.36
N THR A 98 -18.15 -3.67 -5.75
CA THR A 98 -19.37 -2.86 -5.59
C THR A 98 -19.27 -1.45 -6.17
N HIS A 99 -18.06 -0.95 -6.39
CA HIS A 99 -17.84 0.38 -6.96
C HIS A 99 -17.41 0.33 -8.42
N PRO A 100 -17.63 1.40 -9.20
CA PRO A 100 -17.07 1.56 -10.55
C PRO A 100 -15.55 1.71 -10.45
N VAL A 101 -14.88 0.59 -10.22
CA VAL A 101 -13.42 0.49 -10.15
C VAL A 101 -12.83 0.18 -11.53
N TRP A 102 -13.66 -0.37 -12.43
CA TRP A 102 -13.29 -0.76 -13.78
C TRP A 102 -13.28 0.43 -14.73
N ILE A 103 -12.36 0.42 -15.70
CA ILE A 103 -12.27 1.45 -16.73
C ILE A 103 -12.99 0.94 -17.99
N ASP A 104 -14.22 1.39 -18.21
CA ASP A 104 -15.04 0.97 -19.36
C ASP A 104 -14.37 1.29 -20.71
N ALA A 105 -13.64 2.41 -20.78
CA ALA A 105 -12.89 2.81 -21.98
C ALA A 105 -11.78 1.81 -22.38
N LEU A 106 -11.34 0.95 -21.47
CA LEU A 106 -10.36 -0.11 -21.72
C LEU A 106 -11.00 -1.51 -21.79
N GLY A 107 -12.33 -1.59 -21.91
CA GLY A 107 -13.07 -2.85 -21.98
C GLY A 107 -13.53 -3.39 -20.63
N GLY A 108 -13.46 -2.60 -19.56
CA GLY A 108 -13.87 -3.02 -18.21
C GLY A 108 -12.82 -3.92 -17.55
N PHE A 109 -13.24 -4.95 -16.82
CA PHE A 109 -12.31 -5.87 -16.14
C PHE A 109 -11.31 -6.49 -17.15
N PRO A 110 -9.99 -6.51 -16.86
CA PRO A 110 -9.36 -6.18 -15.57
C PRO A 110 -8.82 -4.74 -15.47
N ALA A 111 -9.12 -3.81 -16.37
CA ALA A 111 -8.58 -2.45 -16.28
C ALA A 111 -9.14 -1.69 -15.06
N ILE A 112 -8.27 -1.18 -14.17
CA ILE A 112 -8.68 -0.53 -12.90
C ILE A 112 -8.23 0.92 -12.79
N GLY A 113 -9.17 1.80 -12.42
CA GLY A 113 -8.91 3.20 -12.07
C GLY A 113 -8.86 3.37 -10.56
N ALA A 114 -9.98 3.77 -9.95
CA ALA A 114 -10.09 3.96 -8.50
C ALA A 114 -9.73 2.69 -7.68
N GLY A 115 -9.87 1.50 -8.27
CA GLY A 115 -9.51 0.21 -7.66
C GLY A 115 -8.03 0.07 -7.31
N GLN A 116 -7.13 0.83 -7.96
CA GLN A 116 -5.70 0.75 -7.68
C GLN A 116 -5.36 1.12 -6.23
N GLY A 117 -6.09 2.06 -5.61
CA GLY A 117 -5.90 2.41 -4.21
C GLY A 117 -6.46 1.36 -3.25
N LEU A 118 -7.49 0.62 -3.67
CA LEU A 118 -8.17 -0.39 -2.86
C LEU A 118 -7.29 -1.64 -2.70
N ILE A 119 -6.68 -2.13 -3.78
CA ILE A 119 -5.86 -3.35 -3.74
C ILE A 119 -4.64 -3.24 -2.79
N LYS A 120 -4.14 -2.02 -2.54
CA LYS A 120 -3.05 -1.77 -1.58
C LYS A 120 -3.43 -2.12 -0.13
N TYR A 121 -4.73 -2.14 0.20
CA TYR A 121 -5.19 -2.53 1.54
C TYR A 121 -4.82 -3.96 1.91
N LEU A 122 -4.60 -4.86 0.94
CA LEU A 122 -4.11 -6.20 1.25
C LEU A 122 -2.74 -6.17 1.94
N GLY A 123 -1.86 -5.25 1.53
CA GLY A 123 -0.59 -4.99 2.21
C GLY A 123 -0.77 -4.41 3.61
N ILE A 124 -1.70 -3.46 3.78
CA ILE A 124 -2.02 -2.85 5.09
C ILE A 124 -2.51 -3.92 6.08
N VAL A 125 -3.42 -4.78 5.64
CA VAL A 125 -3.92 -5.93 6.40
C VAL A 125 -2.76 -6.84 6.78
N ALA A 126 -1.89 -7.18 5.83
CA ALA A 126 -0.76 -8.07 6.06
C ALA A 126 0.21 -7.52 7.13
N VAL A 127 0.60 -6.25 7.05
CA VAL A 127 1.52 -5.62 8.04
C VAL A 127 0.88 -5.56 9.42
N SER A 128 -0.38 -5.13 9.50
CA SER A 128 -1.10 -5.01 10.76
C SER A 128 -1.26 -6.38 11.44
N LEU A 129 -1.65 -7.39 10.67
CA LEU A 129 -1.80 -8.77 11.13
C LEU A 129 -0.45 -9.39 11.51
N PHE A 130 0.61 -9.11 10.75
CA PHE A 130 1.97 -9.58 11.05
C PHE A 130 2.45 -9.05 12.39
N LEU A 131 2.34 -7.73 12.62
CA LEU A 131 2.75 -7.11 13.87
C LEU A 131 1.92 -7.63 15.05
N ALA A 132 0.59 -7.70 14.92
CA ALA A 132 -0.30 -8.21 15.96
C ALA A 132 0.08 -9.64 16.38
N SER A 133 0.22 -10.52 15.39
CA SER A 133 0.51 -11.94 15.60
C SER A 133 1.93 -12.19 16.07
N HIS A 134 2.91 -11.41 15.61
CA HIS A 134 4.29 -11.51 16.07
C HIS A 134 4.39 -11.20 17.57
N TYR A 135 3.83 -10.05 18.01
CA TYR A 135 3.89 -9.66 19.42
C TYR A 135 3.00 -10.52 20.33
N ALA A 136 1.93 -11.11 19.81
CA ALA A 136 1.08 -12.06 20.53
C ALA A 136 1.67 -13.49 20.58
N GLY A 137 2.73 -13.79 19.82
CA GLY A 137 3.29 -15.15 19.71
C GLY A 137 2.41 -16.13 18.89
N HIS A 138 1.49 -15.62 18.06
CA HIS A 138 0.57 -16.43 17.26
C HIS A 138 1.21 -16.85 15.92
N THR A 139 1.96 -17.95 15.93
CA THR A 139 2.78 -18.37 14.77
C THR A 139 1.97 -18.67 13.50
N GLN A 140 0.80 -19.29 13.60
CA GLN A 140 -0.03 -19.64 12.42
C GLN A 140 -0.57 -18.38 11.72
N ILE A 141 -1.04 -17.42 12.50
CA ILE A 141 -1.52 -16.14 11.98
C ILE A 141 -0.34 -15.34 11.39
N ASN A 142 0.83 -15.41 12.02
CA ASN A 142 2.03 -14.75 11.50
C ASN A 142 2.47 -15.31 10.14
N LYS A 143 2.43 -16.63 9.95
CA LYS A 143 2.65 -17.28 8.65
C LYS A 143 1.62 -16.84 7.60
N LEU A 144 0.35 -16.74 7.99
CA LEU A 144 -0.70 -16.22 7.10
C LEU A 144 -0.41 -14.78 6.69
N ALA A 145 -0.05 -13.92 7.65
CA ALA A 145 0.28 -12.52 7.39
C ALA A 145 1.46 -12.37 6.42
N VAL A 146 2.49 -13.23 6.53
CA VAL A 146 3.60 -13.28 5.56
C VAL A 146 3.11 -13.64 4.15
N LYS A 147 2.23 -14.64 4.01
CA LYS A 147 1.64 -14.99 2.71
C LYS A 147 0.80 -13.85 2.14
N LEU A 148 0.02 -13.17 2.99
CA LEU A 148 -0.75 -11.99 2.60
C LEU A 148 0.16 -10.83 2.17
N ALA A 149 1.33 -10.66 2.79
CA ALA A 149 2.31 -9.65 2.40
C ALA A 149 2.85 -9.90 0.99
N VAL A 150 3.20 -11.16 0.67
CA VAL A 150 3.60 -11.56 -0.68
C VAL A 150 2.46 -11.34 -1.68
N ALA A 151 1.25 -11.80 -1.34
CA ALA A 151 0.08 -11.62 -2.20
C ALA A 151 -0.23 -10.15 -2.45
N GLY A 152 -0.13 -9.28 -1.42
CA GLY A 152 -0.35 -7.85 -1.54
C GLY A 152 0.66 -7.16 -2.47
N ILE A 153 1.95 -7.49 -2.35
CA ILE A 153 2.97 -6.94 -3.24
C ILE A 153 2.73 -7.41 -4.68
N LEU A 154 2.52 -8.72 -4.89
CA LEU A 154 2.29 -9.26 -6.23
C LEU A 154 1.02 -8.69 -6.85
N LEU A 155 -0.08 -8.58 -6.09
CA LEU A 155 -1.33 -8.00 -6.55
C LEU A 155 -1.13 -6.57 -7.06
N VAL A 156 -0.43 -5.74 -6.30
CA VAL A 156 -0.17 -4.36 -6.67
C VAL A 156 0.76 -4.26 -7.88
N MET A 157 1.90 -4.95 -7.84
CA MET A 157 2.92 -4.86 -8.90
C MET A 157 2.43 -5.46 -10.22
N VAL A 158 1.64 -6.54 -10.20
CA VAL A 158 1.06 -7.11 -11.42
C VAL A 158 -0.04 -6.21 -11.97
N TRP A 159 -0.96 -5.75 -11.12
CA TRP A 159 -2.15 -5.06 -11.60
C TRP A 159 -1.86 -3.61 -11.97
N ILE A 160 -1.21 -2.84 -11.10
CA ILE A 160 -0.82 -1.45 -11.40
C ILE A 160 0.27 -1.44 -12.46
N GLY A 161 1.24 -2.36 -12.40
CA GLY A 161 2.28 -2.48 -13.44
C GLY A 161 1.71 -2.88 -14.79
N GLY A 162 0.67 -3.72 -14.82
CA GLY A 162 -0.09 -4.03 -16.03
C GLY A 162 -0.80 -2.81 -16.61
N MET A 163 -1.38 -1.95 -15.77
CA MET A 163 -2.03 -0.70 -16.21
C MET A 163 -1.04 0.24 -16.91
N LYS A 164 0.26 0.19 -16.57
CA LYS A 164 1.30 1.04 -17.19
C LYS A 164 1.42 0.87 -18.69
N PHE A 165 0.91 -0.23 -19.24
CA PHE A 165 0.89 -0.49 -20.68
C PHE A 165 -0.29 0.17 -21.43
N THR A 166 -0.98 1.12 -20.80
CA THR A 166 -2.14 1.84 -21.36
C THR A 166 -1.87 3.34 -21.45
N GLN A 167 -2.49 4.02 -22.42
CA GLN A 167 -2.37 5.48 -22.57
C GLN A 167 -2.98 6.22 -21.37
N ILE A 168 -4.13 5.73 -20.87
CA ILE A 168 -4.82 6.33 -19.71
C ILE A 168 -3.91 6.39 -18.49
N GLU A 169 -3.18 5.31 -18.21
CA GLU A 169 -2.26 5.27 -17.08
C GLU A 169 -1.02 6.15 -17.33
N ALA A 170 -0.52 6.18 -18.57
CA ALA A 170 0.62 7.02 -18.93
C ALA A 170 0.33 8.51 -18.71
N ASP A 171 -0.85 8.96 -19.18
CA ASP A 171 -1.32 10.33 -18.95
C ASP A 171 -1.56 10.60 -17.45
N GLY A 172 -2.08 9.61 -16.73
CA GLY A 172 -2.37 9.70 -15.29
C GLY A 172 -1.13 9.89 -14.41
N ILE A 173 0.02 9.35 -14.81
CA ILE A 173 1.29 9.48 -14.06
C ILE A 173 2.24 10.54 -14.60
N GLU A 174 1.93 11.16 -15.75
CA GLU A 174 2.81 12.12 -16.40
C GLU A 174 3.20 13.27 -15.46
N GLY A 175 2.20 13.87 -14.81
CA GLY A 175 2.41 14.95 -13.84
C GLY A 175 3.25 14.52 -12.63
N LEU A 176 3.11 13.27 -12.20
CA LEU A 176 3.91 12.73 -11.08
C LEU A 176 5.39 12.59 -11.48
N MET A 177 5.64 12.06 -12.67
CA MET A 177 6.99 11.77 -13.15
C MET A 177 7.73 13.02 -13.61
N SER A 178 7.06 13.93 -14.32
CA SER A 178 7.67 15.15 -14.87
C SER A 178 8.13 16.14 -13.79
N THR A 179 7.46 16.17 -12.65
CA THR A 179 7.80 17.05 -11.51
C THR A 179 8.82 16.43 -10.56
N SER A 180 9.13 15.14 -10.69
CA SER A 180 10.01 14.44 -9.76
C SER A 180 11.45 14.37 -10.25
N PRO A 181 12.45 14.84 -9.47
CA PRO A 181 13.86 14.71 -9.83
C PRO A 181 14.33 13.27 -10.06
N LEU A 182 13.65 12.29 -9.46
CA LEU A 182 13.99 10.87 -9.62
C LEU A 182 13.46 10.25 -10.91
N PHE A 183 12.44 10.85 -11.53
CA PHE A 183 11.72 10.25 -12.67
C PHE A 183 11.72 11.14 -13.91
N SER A 184 11.93 12.45 -13.80
CA SER A 184 11.81 13.40 -14.90
C SER A 184 12.78 13.12 -16.06
N TRP A 185 13.94 12.53 -15.76
CA TRP A 185 14.93 12.12 -16.76
C TRP A 185 14.39 11.06 -17.75
N ILE A 186 13.39 10.26 -17.37
CA ILE A 186 12.79 9.24 -18.24
C ILE A 186 12.24 9.90 -19.50
N TYR A 187 11.65 11.10 -19.38
CA TYR A 187 11.10 11.84 -20.51
C TYR A 187 12.13 12.54 -21.39
N SER A 188 13.42 12.49 -21.02
CA SER A 188 14.51 12.85 -21.94
C SER A 188 14.85 11.72 -22.92
N LEU A 189 14.47 10.48 -22.60
CA LEU A 189 14.76 9.28 -23.40
C LEU A 189 13.51 8.69 -24.06
N PHE A 190 12.35 8.85 -23.43
CA PHE A 190 11.10 8.22 -23.82
C PHE A 190 9.97 9.26 -23.96
N SER A 191 8.98 8.96 -24.81
CA SER A 191 7.69 9.68 -24.75
C SER A 191 6.93 9.31 -23.47
N VAL A 192 5.87 10.07 -23.13
CA VAL A 192 5.00 9.80 -21.96
C VAL A 192 4.56 8.33 -21.90
N LEU A 193 4.06 7.80 -23.02
CA LEU A 193 3.63 6.41 -23.12
C LEU A 193 4.77 5.41 -22.87
N HIS A 194 5.92 5.58 -23.55
CA HIS A 194 7.04 4.66 -23.41
C HIS A 194 7.74 4.76 -22.05
N GLY A 195 7.71 5.94 -21.42
CA GLY A 195 8.15 6.13 -20.04
C GLY A 195 7.30 5.36 -19.05
N SER A 196 5.97 5.34 -19.24
CA SER A 196 5.08 4.48 -18.47
C SER A 196 5.41 2.99 -18.69
N TYR A 197 5.62 2.56 -19.94
CA TYR A 197 5.99 1.17 -20.25
C TYR A 197 7.29 0.76 -19.55
N PHE A 198 8.29 1.65 -19.53
CA PHE A 198 9.56 1.40 -18.85
C PHE A 198 9.35 1.09 -17.35
N ILE A 199 8.54 1.89 -16.66
CA ILE A 199 8.18 1.63 -15.25
C ILE A 199 7.42 0.31 -15.12
N GLY A 200 6.45 0.03 -15.99
CA GLY A 200 5.70 -1.23 -16.00
C GLY A 200 6.62 -2.46 -16.14
N VAL A 201 7.64 -2.39 -17.01
CA VAL A 201 8.64 -3.44 -17.15
C VAL A 201 9.45 -3.63 -15.87
N VAL A 202 9.89 -2.55 -15.22
CA VAL A 202 10.62 -2.63 -13.94
C VAL A 202 9.77 -3.33 -12.87
N GLU A 203 8.47 -3.01 -12.80
CA GLU A 203 7.55 -3.64 -11.86
C GLU A 203 7.33 -5.13 -12.16
N LEU A 204 7.17 -5.50 -13.44
CA LEU A 204 7.02 -6.91 -13.84
C LEU A 204 8.31 -7.72 -13.64
N VAL A 205 9.50 -7.11 -13.78
CA VAL A 205 10.77 -7.75 -13.42
C VAL A 205 10.82 -8.06 -11.92
N ALA A 206 10.33 -7.15 -11.08
CA ALA A 206 10.21 -7.41 -9.64
C ALA A 206 9.28 -8.60 -9.34
N VAL A 207 8.13 -8.66 -10.02
CA VAL A 207 7.18 -9.77 -9.93
C VAL A 207 7.84 -11.10 -10.28
N VAL A 208 8.54 -11.18 -11.42
CA VAL A 208 9.24 -12.39 -11.84
C VAL A 208 10.28 -12.80 -10.79
N GLY A 209 11.08 -11.84 -10.29
CA GLY A 209 12.04 -12.12 -9.22
C GLY A 209 11.39 -12.71 -7.97
N ILE A 210 10.26 -12.15 -7.52
CA ILE A 210 9.52 -12.63 -6.34
C ILE A 210 8.94 -14.03 -6.59
N LEU A 211 8.35 -14.27 -7.76
CA LEU A 211 7.76 -15.58 -8.10
C LEU A 211 8.80 -16.70 -8.21
N LEU A 212 10.07 -16.35 -8.49
CA LEU A 212 11.16 -17.30 -8.55
C LEU A 212 11.68 -17.76 -7.16
N ALA A 213 11.03 -17.36 -6.06
CA ALA A 213 11.42 -17.75 -4.70
C ALA A 213 11.67 -19.25 -4.49
N PRO A 214 10.86 -20.19 -5.03
CA PRO A 214 11.11 -21.62 -4.88
C PRO A 214 12.42 -22.10 -5.52
N TRP A 215 12.90 -21.40 -6.55
CA TRP A 215 14.08 -21.79 -7.33
C TRP A 215 15.33 -20.98 -7.01
N SER A 216 15.20 -19.73 -6.55
CA SER A 216 16.34 -18.83 -6.32
C SER A 216 16.07 -17.76 -5.27
N ASP A 217 16.67 -17.91 -4.09
CA ASP A 217 16.68 -16.88 -3.02
C ASP A 217 17.29 -15.56 -3.53
N LYS A 218 18.28 -15.61 -4.43
CA LYS A 218 18.88 -14.41 -5.02
C LYS A 218 17.89 -13.65 -5.90
N ALA A 219 17.13 -14.36 -6.74
CA ALA A 219 16.10 -13.75 -7.60
C ALA A 219 14.98 -13.14 -6.75
N TYR A 220 14.56 -13.84 -5.70
CA TYR A 220 13.57 -13.34 -4.75
C TYR A 220 14.02 -12.06 -4.05
N VAL A 221 15.23 -12.04 -3.49
CA VAL A 221 15.80 -10.86 -2.84
C VAL A 221 15.93 -9.70 -3.82
N PHE A 222 16.35 -9.97 -5.06
CA PHE A 222 16.41 -8.96 -6.11
C PHE A 222 15.04 -8.37 -6.42
N GLY A 223 14.04 -9.23 -6.69
CA GLY A 223 12.67 -8.78 -7.00
C GLY A 223 12.05 -7.99 -5.84
N LEU A 224 12.24 -8.45 -4.60
CA LEU A 224 11.80 -7.75 -3.41
C LEU A 224 12.50 -6.40 -3.23
N GLY A 225 13.78 -6.31 -3.60
CA GLY A 225 14.55 -5.07 -3.61
C GLY A 225 14.01 -4.06 -4.62
N VAL A 226 13.71 -4.51 -5.84
CA VAL A 226 13.11 -3.65 -6.87
C VAL A 226 11.71 -3.16 -6.44
N ALA A 227 10.88 -4.04 -5.86
CA ALA A 227 9.59 -3.65 -5.31
C ALA A 227 9.72 -2.63 -4.18
N ALA A 228 10.62 -2.86 -3.23
CA ALA A 228 10.89 -1.92 -2.14
C ALA A 228 11.35 -0.55 -2.65
N LEU A 229 12.25 -0.53 -3.64
CA LEU A 229 12.70 0.71 -4.27
C LEU A 229 11.56 1.44 -4.98
N THR A 230 10.67 0.71 -5.65
CA THR A 230 9.49 1.28 -6.31
C THR A 230 8.59 1.96 -5.28
N PHE A 231 8.19 1.27 -4.20
CA PHE A 231 7.36 1.85 -3.15
C PHE A 231 8.03 2.98 -2.37
N ALA A 232 9.36 2.95 -2.22
CA ALA A 232 10.12 4.04 -1.63
C ALA A 232 10.18 5.26 -2.57
N ALA A 233 10.40 5.04 -3.86
CA ALA A 233 10.45 6.09 -4.85
C ALA A 233 9.09 6.77 -5.02
N THR A 234 7.96 6.05 -4.93
CA THR A 234 6.63 6.68 -4.97
C THR A 234 6.41 7.65 -3.81
N GLN A 235 7.01 7.43 -2.63
CA GLN A 235 6.89 8.38 -1.51
C GLN A 235 7.48 9.75 -1.83
N THR A 236 8.47 9.81 -2.72
CA THR A 236 9.11 11.09 -3.09
C THR A 236 8.16 12.02 -3.82
N PHE A 237 7.09 11.49 -4.43
CA PHE A 237 6.03 12.29 -5.05
C PHE A 237 5.29 13.18 -4.05
N LEU A 238 5.23 12.82 -2.76
CA LEU A 238 4.63 13.69 -1.74
C LEU A 238 5.41 15.01 -1.53
N ILE A 239 6.69 15.04 -1.93
CA ILE A 239 7.55 16.22 -1.85
C ILE A 239 7.36 17.13 -3.07
N THR A 240 7.11 16.52 -4.25
CA THR A 240 7.13 17.23 -5.54
C THR A 240 5.74 17.63 -6.03
N LEU A 241 4.69 17.04 -5.48
CA LEU A 241 3.31 17.34 -5.82
C LEU A 241 2.58 18.06 -4.68
N PRO A 242 1.44 18.73 -4.97
CA PRO A 242 0.47 19.11 -3.96
C PRO A 242 -0.27 17.86 -3.42
N GLY A 243 0.49 16.93 -2.83
CA GLY A 243 -0.04 15.77 -2.11
C GLY A 243 -0.82 16.16 -0.85
N TYR A 244 -0.76 17.44 -0.48
CA TYR A 244 -1.44 18.04 0.66
C TYR A 244 -2.17 19.32 0.23
N GLU A 245 -3.34 19.54 0.81
CA GLU A 245 -4.06 20.81 0.81
C GLU A 245 -4.00 21.44 2.21
N THR A 246 -3.92 22.77 2.27
CA THR A 246 -3.81 23.53 3.54
C THR A 246 -4.99 24.46 3.77
N SER A 247 -6.09 24.28 3.02
CA SER A 247 -7.31 25.10 3.10
C SER A 247 -7.94 25.10 4.50
N LEU A 248 -7.72 24.04 5.28
CA LEU A 248 -8.22 23.87 6.64
C LEU A 248 -7.26 24.38 7.73
N GLY A 249 -6.17 25.07 7.36
CA GLY A 249 -5.18 25.62 8.29
C GLY A 249 -4.10 24.63 8.76
N PHE A 250 -4.19 23.37 8.34
CA PHE A 250 -3.17 22.34 8.52
C PHE A 250 -3.11 21.43 7.27
N PRO A 251 -1.98 20.74 7.00
CA PRO A 251 -1.85 19.87 5.83
C PRO A 251 -2.76 18.64 5.91
N VAL A 252 -3.60 18.45 4.88
CA VAL A 252 -4.49 17.29 4.71
C VAL A 252 -4.17 16.62 3.39
N LEU A 253 -4.07 15.29 3.36
CA LEU A 253 -3.78 14.58 2.11
C LEU A 253 -4.92 14.71 1.09
N THR A 254 -4.56 15.06 -0.14
CA THR A 254 -5.44 14.96 -1.31
C THR A 254 -5.67 13.48 -1.67
N GLY A 255 -6.59 13.18 -2.59
CA GLY A 255 -6.83 11.81 -3.06
C GLY A 255 -5.55 11.11 -3.56
N SER A 256 -4.73 11.82 -4.34
CA SER A 256 -3.43 11.33 -4.80
C SER A 256 -2.45 11.13 -3.65
N GLY A 257 -2.40 12.06 -2.68
CA GLY A 257 -1.60 11.91 -1.47
C GLY A 257 -1.97 10.64 -0.68
N GLN A 258 -3.26 10.39 -0.50
CA GLN A 258 -3.76 9.18 0.15
C GLN A 258 -3.42 7.90 -0.63
N PHE A 259 -3.36 7.95 -1.97
CA PHE A 259 -2.94 6.83 -2.79
C PHE A 259 -1.45 6.51 -2.62
N ILE A 260 -0.60 7.54 -2.57
CA ILE A 260 0.85 7.41 -2.43
C ILE A 260 1.22 6.87 -1.04
N VAL A 261 0.65 7.43 0.03
CA VAL A 261 0.99 7.07 1.42
C VAL A 261 0.67 5.59 1.74
N LYS A 262 -0.27 4.96 1.02
CA LYS A 262 -0.54 3.52 1.14
C LYS A 262 0.66 2.64 0.78
N ASP A 263 1.59 3.12 -0.06
CA ASP A 263 2.78 2.36 -0.43
C ASP A 263 3.75 2.19 0.76
N LEU A 264 3.65 2.99 1.82
CA LEU A 264 4.41 2.76 3.07
C LEU A 264 4.12 1.37 3.65
N ALA A 265 2.89 0.90 3.57
CA ALA A 265 2.53 -0.43 4.04
C ALA A 265 3.11 -1.53 3.14
N LEU A 266 3.15 -1.32 1.82
CA LEU A 266 3.78 -2.26 0.88
C LEU A 266 5.30 -2.29 1.03
N LEU A 267 5.92 -1.15 1.31
CA LEU A 267 7.32 -1.05 1.70
C LEU A 267 7.57 -1.82 3.01
N ALA A 268 6.68 -1.69 4.00
CA ALA A 268 6.76 -2.47 5.24
C ALA A 268 6.63 -3.99 4.98
N CYS A 269 5.75 -4.41 4.07
CA CYS A 269 5.69 -5.80 3.60
C CYS A 269 7.06 -6.24 3.05
N CYS A 270 7.70 -5.45 2.20
CA CYS A 270 9.02 -5.79 1.66
C CYS A 270 10.05 -5.97 2.77
N ILE A 271 10.11 -5.06 3.74
CA ILE A 271 11.03 -5.14 4.89
C ILE A 271 10.77 -6.38 5.74
N ILE A 272 9.51 -6.69 6.05
CA ILE A 272 9.13 -7.92 6.78
C ILE A 272 9.61 -9.16 6.01
N LEU A 273 9.36 -9.21 4.70
CA LEU A 273 9.67 -10.35 3.87
C LEU A 273 11.17 -10.60 3.71
N PHE A 274 12.01 -9.56 3.74
CA PHE A 274 13.46 -9.73 3.74
C PHE A 274 13.97 -10.57 4.91
N ASN A 275 13.28 -10.56 6.06
CA ASN A 275 13.64 -11.32 7.25
C ASN A 275 12.85 -12.62 7.43
N ASN A 276 11.75 -12.79 6.71
CA ASN A 276 10.83 -13.92 6.85
C ASN A 276 10.81 -14.86 5.63
N ARG A 277 11.91 -14.88 4.85
CA ARG A 277 12.02 -15.65 3.58
C ARG A 277 11.71 -17.14 3.74
N LYS A 278 12.10 -17.72 4.89
CA LYS A 278 11.83 -19.14 5.20
C LYS A 278 10.34 -19.46 5.30
N LEU A 279 9.48 -18.46 5.50
CA LEU A 279 8.02 -18.66 5.58
C LEU A 279 7.33 -18.56 4.20
N VAL A 280 8.08 -18.21 3.14
CA VAL A 280 7.54 -17.94 1.79
C VAL A 280 7.62 -19.17 0.87
N GLY A 281 8.59 -20.08 1.06
CA GLY A 281 8.71 -21.23 0.15
C GLY A 281 9.94 -22.14 0.36
N HIS A 282 10.45 -22.25 1.59
CA HIS A 282 11.55 -23.17 1.92
C HIS A 282 11.18 -24.05 3.11
#